data_AF-A0A7Y2HSW6-F1
#
_entry.id   AF-A0A7Y2HSW6-F1
#
_cell.length_a   1.000
_cell.length_b   1.000
_cell.length_c   1.000
_cell.angle_alpha   90.00
_cell.angle_beta   90.00
_cell.angle_gamma   90.00
#
_symmetry.space_group_name_H-M   'P 1'
#
loop_
_entity.id
_entity.type
_entity.pdbx_description
1 polymer ?
#
loop_
_entity_poly.entity_id
_entity_poly.type
_entity_poly.pdbx_seq_one_letter_code
_entity_poly.pdbx_strand_id
1 'polypeptide(L)' 'DTTVLSSLATGCDHMDHVRTQLPYALIGGMAAVLIGVLPAGFGLPWYLLLPVAVVTLIVVHRFLGKPVDAHR' A
#
# COMPACT_ATOMS: atom_id res chain seq x y z
N ASP A 1 11.05 19.80 5.19
CA ASP A 1 10.59 18.67 4.37
C ASP A 1 11.80 17.84 3.99
N THR A 2 11.93 16.65 4.60
CA THR A 2 13.06 15.74 4.38
C THR A 2 12.94 14.97 3.06
N THR A 3 11.77 15.04 2.39
CA THR A 3 11.50 14.38 1.13
C THR A 3 12.26 15.03 -0.03
N VAL A 4 12.27 16.37 -0.09
CA VAL A 4 13.02 17.12 -1.11
C VAL A 4 14.54 16.94 -0.97
N LEU A 5 15.05 16.96 0.27
CA LEU A 5 16.48 16.74 0.54
C LEU A 5 16.91 15.31 0.20
N SER A 6 16.06 14.31 0.47
CA SER A 6 16.33 12.90 0.14
C SER A 6 16.27 12.63 -1.36
N SER A 7 15.35 13.24 -2.11
CA SER A 7 15.29 13.16 -3.58
C SER A 7 16.53 13.78 -4.24
N LEU A 8 16.99 14.94 -3.75
CA LEU A 8 18.22 15.57 -4.24
C LEU A 8 19.49 14.76 -3.88
N ALA A 9 19.56 14.19 -2.67
CA ALA A 9 20.73 13.43 -2.21
C ALA A 9 20.84 12.03 -2.84
N THR A 10 19.73 11.44 -3.27
CA THR A 10 19.70 10.10 -3.91
C THR A 10 19.60 10.17 -5.43
N GLY A 11 19.39 11.36 -6.01
CA GLY A 11 19.17 11.53 -7.45
C GLY A 11 17.86 10.92 -7.96
N CYS A 12 17.00 10.44 -7.06
CA CYS A 12 15.68 9.91 -7.39
C CYS A 12 14.69 11.07 -7.45
N ASP A 13 14.12 11.31 -8.64
CA ASP A 13 13.11 12.35 -8.84
C ASP A 13 11.95 12.08 -7.86
N HIS A 14 11.49 13.13 -7.18
CA HIS A 14 10.34 13.05 -6.28
C HIS A 14 9.11 12.46 -7.00
N MET A 15 8.98 12.74 -8.30
CA MET A 15 7.94 12.15 -9.14
C MET A 15 8.07 10.63 -9.29
N ASP A 16 9.28 10.09 -9.31
CA ASP A 16 9.51 8.63 -9.40
C ASP A 16 9.14 7.94 -8.10
N HIS A 17 9.43 8.58 -6.96
CA HIS A 17 9.00 8.09 -5.65
C HIS A 17 7.47 8.02 -5.53
N VAL A 18 6.77 9.09 -5.92
CA VAL A 18 5.30 9.13 -5.87
C VAL A 18 4.70 8.11 -6.83
N ARG A 19 5.21 8.00 -8.06
CA ARG A 19 4.71 7.05 -9.07
C ARG A 19 4.85 5.60 -8.64
N THR A 20 5.95 5.25 -7.99
CA THR A 20 6.17 3.89 -7.50
C THR A 20 5.33 3.58 -6.25
N GLN A 21 4.99 4.58 -5.42
CA GLN A 21 4.17 4.41 -4.21
C GLN A 21 2.66 4.44 -4.44
N LEU A 22 2.18 5.23 -5.42
CA LEU A 22 0.76 5.37 -5.74
C LEU A 22 0.00 4.04 -5.87
N PRO A 23 0.49 3.01 -6.59
CA PRO A 23 -0.21 1.74 -6.70
C PRO A 23 -0.38 1.02 -5.34
N TYR A 24 0.63 1.06 -4.46
CA TYR A 24 0.54 0.48 -3.12
C TYR A 24 -0.44 1.25 -2.23
N ALA A 25 -0.43 2.59 -2.31
CA ALA A 25 -1.35 3.44 -1.58
C ALA A 25 -2.81 3.22 -2.01
N LEU A 26 -3.06 3.02 -3.30
CA LEU A 26 -4.40 2.71 -3.83
C LEU A 26 -4.90 1.35 -3.32
N ILE A 27 -4.06 0.31 -3.35
CA ILE A 27 -4.42 -1.02 -2.85
C ILE A 27 -4.74 -0.95 -1.34
N GLY A 28 -3.89 -0.29 -0.55
CA GLY A 28 -4.10 -0.11 0.89
C GLY A 28 -5.36 0.70 1.20
N GLY A 29 -5.57 1.81 0.47
CA GLY A 29 -6.75 2.67 0.63
C GLY A 29 -8.05 1.95 0.28
N MET A 30 -8.06 1.18 -0.81
CA MET A 30 -9.22 0.35 -1.17
C MET A 30 -9.52 -0.71 -0.11
N ALA A 31 -8.51 -1.42 0.38
CA ALA A 31 -8.70 -2.40 1.45
C ALA A 31 -9.25 -1.75 2.73
N ALA A 32 -8.72 -0.58 3.10
CA ALA A 32 -9.19 0.17 4.27
C ALA A 32 -10.66 0.58 4.15
N VAL A 33 -11.11 1.05 2.98
CA VAL A 33 -12.51 1.44 2.77
C VAL A 33 -13.43 0.23 2.71
N LEU A 34 -13.10 -0.76 1.88
CA LEU A 34 -14.00 -1.88 1.56
C LEU A 34 -14.08 -2.93 2.68
N ILE A 35 -12.98 -3.13 3.42
CA ILE A 35 -12.87 -4.18 4.44
C ILE A 35 -12.88 -3.58 5.85
N GLY A 36 -12.32 -2.39 6.03
CA GLY A 36 -12.26 -1.72 7.34
C GLY A 36 -13.48 -0.84 7.60
N VAL A 37 -13.50 0.35 7.00
CA VAL A 37 -14.39 1.45 7.35
C VAL A 37 -15.85 1.13 7.06
N LEU A 38 -16.17 0.65 5.85
CA LEU A 38 -17.56 0.35 5.50
C LEU A 38 -18.14 -0.77 6.38
N PRO A 39 -17.51 -1.96 6.50
CA PRO A 39 -18.09 -3.04 7.30
C PRO A 39 -18.11 -2.73 8.80
N ALA A 40 -17.11 -2.03 9.33
CA ALA A 40 -17.13 -1.56 10.71
C ALA A 40 -18.31 -0.60 10.97
N GLY A 41 -18.62 0.28 10.00
CA GLY A 41 -19.79 1.16 10.04
C GLY A 41 -21.13 0.42 10.07
N PHE A 42 -21.19 -0.80 9.52
CA PHE A 42 -22.34 -1.69 9.62
C PHE A 42 -22.35 -2.57 10.88
N GLY A 43 -21.42 -2.36 11.82
CA GLY A 43 -21.38 -3.04 13.11
C GLY A 43 -20.55 -4.34 13.13
N LEU A 44 -19.75 -4.62 12.08
CA LEU A 44 -18.83 -5.76 12.13
C LEU A 44 -17.68 -5.48 13.12
N PRO A 45 -17.27 -6.49 13.91
CA PRO A 45 -16.22 -6.32 14.89
C PRO A 45 -14.85 -6.10 14.25
N TRP A 46 -14.15 -5.05 14.69
CA TRP A 46 -12.84 -4.65 14.18
C TRP A 46 -11.79 -5.77 14.24
N TYR A 47 -11.83 -6.63 15.26
CA TYR A 47 -10.88 -7.73 15.44
C TYR A 47 -11.04 -8.85 14.40
N LEU A 48 -12.17 -8.93 13.68
CA LEU A 48 -12.32 -9.80 12.50
C LEU A 48 -11.86 -9.09 11.22
N LEU A 49 -12.17 -7.80 11.10
CA LEU A 49 -11.85 -7.02 9.90
C LEU A 49 -10.35 -6.81 9.72
N LEU A 50 -9.59 -6.60 10.81
CA LEU A 50 -8.14 -6.40 10.73
C LEU A 50 -7.38 -7.63 10.19
N PRO A 51 -7.58 -8.87 10.71
CA PRO A 51 -6.98 -10.06 10.11
C PRO A 51 -7.36 -10.26 8.65
N VAL A 52 -8.64 -10.03 8.29
CA VAL A 52 -9.12 -10.17 6.91
C VAL A 52 -8.43 -9.15 6.00
N ALA A 53 -8.27 -7.90 6.44
CA ALA A 53 -7.55 -6.88 5.70
C ALA A 53 -6.08 -7.25 5.50
N VAL A 54 -5.40 -7.76 6.54
CA VAL A 54 -4.00 -8.22 6.45
C VAL A 54 -3.87 -9.37 5.45
N VAL A 55 -4.71 -10.40 5.55
CA VAL A 55 -4.71 -11.53 4.61
C VAL A 55 -4.96 -11.04 3.18
N THR A 56 -5.92 -10.14 2.99
CA THR A 56 -6.23 -9.59 1.67
C THR A 56 -5.03 -8.85 1.08
N LEU A 57 -4.36 -8.00 1.85
CA LEU A 57 -3.17 -7.29 1.40
C LEU A 57 -2.02 -8.24 1.03
N ILE A 58 -1.79 -9.28 1.83
CA ILE A 58 -0.77 -10.31 1.53
C ILE A 58 -1.11 -11.03 0.23
N VAL A 59 -2.36 -11.45 0.06
CA VAL A 59 -2.83 -12.17 -1.13
C VAL A 59 -2.69 -11.28 -2.36
N VAL A 60 -3.21 -10.06 -2.31
CA VAL A 60 -3.13 -9.10 -3.43
C VAL A 60 -1.66 -8.84 -3.79
N HIS A 61 -0.79 -8.58 -2.81
CA HIS A 61 0.62 -8.33 -3.07
C HIS A 61 1.36 -9.58 -3.61
N ARG A 62 0.96 -10.79 -3.20
CA ARG A 62 1.54 -12.04 -3.73
C ARG A 62 1.16 -12.29 -5.19
N PHE A 63 -0.05 -11.92 -5.61
CA PHE A 63 -0.51 -12.13 -6.98
C PHE A 63 -0.15 -10.98 -7.93
N LEU A 64 -0.17 -9.73 -7.46
CA LEU A 64 0.14 -8.55 -8.28
C LEU A 64 1.61 -8.13 -8.20
N GLY A 65 2.34 -8.57 -7.18
CA GLY A 65 3.76 -8.27 -7.02
C GLY A 65 4.59 -8.99 -8.08
N LYS A 66 5.19 -8.22 -8.99
CA LYS A 66 6.27 -8.76 -9.82
C LYS A 66 7.53 -8.88 -8.96
N PRO A 67 8.30 -9.97 -9.07
CA PRO A 67 9.62 -10.03 -8.45
C PRO A 67 10.45 -8.86 -8.99
N VAL A 68 11.13 -8.16 -8.09
CA VAL A 68 12.12 -7.17 -8.50
C VAL A 68 13.29 -7.96 -9.09
N ASP A 69 13.49 -7.87 -10.40
CA ASP A 69 14.61 -8.50 -11.07
C ASP A 69 15.90 -7.98 -10.46
N ALA A 70 16.56 -8.84 -9.68
CA ALA A 70 17.89 -8.58 -9.13
C ALA A 70 18.92 -8.75 -10.25
N HIS A 71 18.89 -7.87 -11.24
CA HIS A 71 19.89 -7.79 -12.29
C HIS A 71 20.60 -6.44 -12.24
N ARG A 72 21.84 -6.47 -11.74
CA ARG A 72 22.98 -5.54 -11.94
C ARG A 72 22.76 -4.05 -11.70
#